data_AF-A0A9D8L5K0-F1
#
_entry.id   AF-A0A9D8L5K0-F1
#
_cell.length_a   1.000
_cell.length_b   1.000
_cell.length_c   1.000
_cell.angle_alpha   90.00
_cell.angle_beta   90.00
_cell.angle_gamma   90.00
#
_symmetry.space_group_name_H-M   'P 1'
#
loop_
_entity.id
_entity.type
_entity.pdbx_description
1 polymer ?
#
loop_
_entity_poly.entity_id
_entity_poly.type
_entity_poly.pdbx_seq_one_letter_code
_entity_poly.pdbx_strand_id
1 'polypeptide(L)' 'MENKAPLVIDVVSDVVCPWCYLGKRRLERAIALVPATDIVVRWHPFQLDPTIPPGG' A
#
# COMPACT_ATOMS: atom_id res chain seq x y z
N MET A 1 27.97 -2.35 12.45
CA MET A 1 26.52 -2.65 12.39
C MET A 1 25.91 -1.54 11.57
N GLU A 2 25.64 -1.80 10.29
CA GLU A 2 25.13 -0.79 9.35
C GLU A 2 23.69 -0.46 9.74
N ASN A 3 23.45 0.73 10.29
CA ASN A 3 22.11 1.24 10.56
C ASN A 3 21.45 1.62 9.24
N LYS A 4 20.94 0.62 8.51
CA LYS A 4 20.19 0.86 7.28
C LYS A 4 18.78 1.31 7.64
N ALA A 5 18.44 2.55 7.30
CA ALA A 5 17.10 3.07 7.50
C ALA A 5 16.06 2.20 6.74
N PRO A 6 14.84 2.04 7.27
CA PRO A 6 13.80 1.25 6.62
C PRO A 6 13.44 1.85 5.25
N LEU A 7 13.19 0.97 4.28
CA LEU A 7 12.60 1.34 3.01
C LEU A 7 11.12 1.66 3.23
N VAL A 8 10.75 2.93 3.04
CA VAL A 8 9.37 3.38 3.17
C VAL A 8 8.67 3.29 1.82
N ILE A 9 7.48 2.69 1.79
CA ILE A 9 6.61 2.62 0.62
C ILE A 9 5.31 3.34 0.96
N ASP A 10 5.08 4.48 0.32
CA ASP A 10 3.83 5.23 0.43
C ASP A 10 2.84 4.73 -0.65
N VAL A 11 1.69 4.25 -0.20
CA VAL A 11 0.63 3.70 -1.06
C VAL A 11 -0.59 4.61 -0.98
N VAL A 12 -0.95 5.19 -2.10
CA VAL A 12 -2.20 5.95 -2.26
C VAL A 12 -3.29 4.99 -2.73
N SER A 13 -4.39 4.89 -1.99
CA SER A 13 -5.45 3.92 -2.30
C SER A 13 -6.85 4.44 -2.00
N ASP A 14 -7.80 4.03 -2.84
CA ASP A 14 -9.23 4.19 -2.62
C ASP A 14 -9.88 2.81 -2.44
N VAL A 15 -10.90 2.74 -1.59
CA VAL A 15 -11.70 1.54 -1.31
C VAL A 15 -12.52 1.08 -2.50
N VAL A 16 -12.95 2.00 -3.39
CA VAL A 16 -13.78 1.63 -4.55
C VAL A 16 -12.98 1.18 -5.76
N CYS A 17 -11.66 1.36 -5.71
CA CYS A 17 -10.79 1.01 -6.83
C CYS A 17 -10.47 -0.49 -6.81
N PRO A 18 -10.95 -1.28 -7.80
CA PRO A 18 -10.64 -2.71 -7.87
C PRO A 18 -9.13 -2.97 -8.07
N TRP A 19 -8.43 -2.03 -8.71
CA TRP A 19 -6.99 -2.11 -8.91
C TRP A 19 -6.19 -1.85 -7.63
N CYS A 20 -6.69 -1.01 -6.71
CA CYS A 20 -6.06 -0.81 -5.42
C CYS A 20 -6.07 -2.11 -4.59
N TYR A 21 -7.17 -2.87 -4.64
CA TYR A 21 -7.23 -4.19 -4.01
C TYR A 21 -6.23 -5.18 -4.62
N LEU A 22 -6.20 -5.29 -5.95
CA LEU A 22 -5.24 -6.17 -6.64
C LEU A 22 -3.79 -5.75 -6.37
N GLY A 23 -3.53 -4.44 -6.38
CA GLY A 23 -2.23 -3.83 -6.10
C GLY A 23 -1.74 -4.18 -4.69
N LYS A 24 -2.61 -4.08 -3.67
CA LYS A 24 -2.31 -4.50 -2.29
C LYS A 24 -1.85 -5.95 -2.23
N ARG A 25 -2.58 -6.88 -2.86
CA ARG A 25 -2.21 -8.31 -2.87
C ARG A 25 -0.87 -8.56 -3.57
N ARG A 26 -0.60 -7.84 -4.66
CA ARG A 26 0.68 -7.94 -5.38
C ARG A 26 1.83 -7.37 -4.55
N LEU A 27 1.62 -6.24 -3.86
CA LEU A 27 2.61 -5.62 -2.99
C LEU A 27 2.95 -6.53 -1.81
N GLU A 28 1.94 -7.10 -1.13
CA GLU A 28 2.13 -8.09 -0.06
C GLU A 28 2.98 -9.27 -0.52
N ARG A 29 2.69 -9.81 -1.71
CA ARG A 29 3.48 -10.91 -2.30
C ARG A 29 4.91 -10.48 -2.61
N ALA A 30 5.13 -9.27 -3.13
CA ALA A 30 6.47 -8.78 -3.44
C ALA A 30 7.31 -8.57 -2.18
N ILE A 31 6.73 -8.03 -1.11
CA ILE A 31 7.40 -7.85 0.18
C ILE A 31 7.85 -9.20 0.76
N ALA A 32 7.02 -10.23 0.66
CA ALA A 32 7.36 -11.58 1.11
C ALA A 32 8.58 -12.19 0.38
N LEU A 33 8.94 -11.70 -0.81
CA LEU A 33 10.11 -12.17 -1.57
C LEU A 33 11.42 -11.52 -1.14
N VAL A 34 11.39 -10.47 -0.31
CA VAL A 34 12.57 -9.68 0.09
C VAL A 34 12.72 -9.56 1.61
N PRO A 35 12.77 -10.67 2.37
CA PRO A 35 12.70 -10.67 3.84
C PRO A 35 13.91 -10.00 4.55
N ALA A 36 15.02 -9.80 3.85
CA ALA A 36 16.21 -9.13 4.39
C ALA A 36 16.13 -7.60 4.35
N THR A 37 15.05 -7.04 3.77
CA THR A 37 14.83 -5.59 3.70
C THR A 37 13.84 -5.19 4.79
N ASP A 38 14.21 -4.23 5.63
CA ASP A 38 13.27 -3.59 6.54
C ASP A 38 12.34 -2.67 5.73
N ILE A 39 11.06 -3.03 5.64
CA ILE A 39 10.07 -2.35 4.79
C ILE A 39 8.93 -1.82 5.68
N VAL A 40 8.63 -0.54 5.53
CA VAL A 40 7.50 0.12 6.19
C VAL A 40 6.52 0.60 5.11
N VAL A 41 5.30 0.08 5.14
CA VAL A 41 4.23 0.50 4.21
C VAL A 41 3.34 1.54 4.90
N ARG A 42 3.15 2.69 4.26
CA ARG A 42 2.27 3.76 4.72
C ARG A 42 1.11 3.91 3.75
N TRP A 43 -0.10 3.88 4.28
CA TRP A 43 -1.32 3.97 3.49
C TRP A 43 -1.88 5.38 3.56
N HIS A 44 -2.11 5.98 2.40
CA HIS A 44 -2.70 7.29 2.22
C HIS A 44 -4.06 7.12 1.55
N PRO A 45 -5.16 7.55 2.20
CA PRO A 45 -6.47 7.47 1.58
C PRO A 45 -6.56 8.44 0.40
N PHE A 46 -7.28 8.02 -0.64
CA PHE A 46 -7.62 8.86 -1.78
C PHE A 46 -9.10 8.69 -2.10
N GLN A 47 -9.72 9.76 -2.60
CA GLN A 47 -11.10 9.76 -3.06
C GLN A 47 -11.11 9.99 -4.57
N LEU A 48 -11.37 8.93 -5.33
CA LEU A 48 -11.53 8.94 -6.78
C LEU A 48 -12.88 9.52 -7.17
N ASP A 49 -13.95 9.07 -6.52
CA ASP A 49 -15.32 9.51 -6.79
C ASP A 49 -15.91 10.21 -5.55
N PRO A 50 -16.19 11.52 -5.65
CA PRO A 50 -16.73 12.30 -4.55
C PRO A 50 -18.21 12.03 -4.25
N THR A 51 -18.91 11.30 -5.12
CA THR A 51 -20.35 11.05 -5.01
C THR A 51 -20.68 9.76 -4.26
N ILE A 52 -19.65 9.02 -3.83
CA ILE A 52 -19.81 7.72 -3.21
C ILE A 52 -20.47 7.84 -1.82
N PRO A 53 -21.59 7.14 -1.60
CA PRO A 53 -22.27 7.14 -0.30
C PRO A 53 -21.42 6.44 0.78
N PRO A 54 -21.69 6.70 2.07
CA PRO A 54 -21.02 6.02 3.17
C PRO A 54 -21.34 4.50 3.13
N GLY A 55 -20.43 3.73 2.52
CA GLY A 55 -20.60 2.30 2.25
C GLY A 55 -19.81 1.81 1.04
N GLY A 56 -19.45 2.70 0.12
CA GLY A 56 -18.86 2.36 -1.18
C GLY A 56 -19.89 2.32 -2.29
#